data_AF-A0AAE6EP90-F1
#
_entry.id   AF-A0AAE6EP90-F1
#
_cell.length_a   1.000
_cell.length_b   1.000
_cell.length_c   1.000
_cell.angle_alpha   90.00
_cell.angle_beta   90.00
_cell.angle_gamma   90.00
#
_symmetry.space_group_name_H-M   'P 1'
#
loop_
_entity.id
_entity.type
_entity.pdbx_description
1 polymer ?
#
loop_
_entity_poly.entity_id
_entity_poly.type
_entity_poly.pdbx_seq_one_letter_code
_entity_poly.pdbx_strand_id
1 'polypeptide(L)'
;MKKALGHISCLIISITAAIAADSCSGAGNDSAVPKPEGWPRIELPGRNHSIHTAGPATLMFNSDADVSMQQKADASWWITVTYPQFSNATLYLTLSPAGRQEISAIMNNRRERMELNSGGATTVITELTSAGNWHCELAETRTSLTTPVQLLATDSASVLSGAFYLDLPAGSSPDSIAPIVRTVRDDMLYLLKNL
;
A
#
# COMPACT_ATOMS: atom_id res chain seq x y z
N MET A 1 -6.31 -61.71 69.88
CA MET A 1 -5.65 -60.48 69.38
C MET A 1 -5.51 -60.41 67.85
N LYS A 2 -6.32 -61.13 67.04
CA LYS A 2 -6.23 -61.09 65.56
C LYS A 2 -7.33 -60.26 64.86
N LYS A 3 -8.40 -59.86 65.57
CA LYS A 3 -9.53 -59.09 64.99
C LYS A 3 -9.29 -57.57 64.94
N ALA A 4 -8.50 -57.01 65.86
CA ALA A 4 -8.22 -55.56 65.90
C ALA A 4 -7.25 -55.10 64.78
N LEU A 5 -6.35 -55.99 64.34
CA LEU A 5 -5.35 -55.65 63.32
C LEU A 5 -5.96 -55.50 61.91
N GLY A 6 -7.03 -56.27 61.60
CA GLY A 6 -7.74 -56.17 60.32
C GLY A 6 -8.54 -54.89 60.16
N HIS A 7 -9.12 -54.36 61.25
CA HIS A 7 -9.87 -53.10 61.20
C HIS A 7 -8.94 -51.87 61.09
N ILE A 8 -7.75 -51.93 61.71
CA ILE A 8 -6.74 -50.87 61.56
C ILE A 8 -6.17 -50.86 60.13
N SER A 9 -5.95 -52.03 59.53
CA SER A 9 -5.49 -52.13 58.14
C SER A 9 -6.54 -51.62 57.13
N CYS A 10 -7.83 -51.89 57.34
CA CYS A 10 -8.91 -51.31 56.51
C CYS A 10 -9.03 -49.80 56.69
N LEU A 11 -8.91 -49.29 57.93
CA LEU A 11 -9.02 -47.85 58.20
C LEU A 11 -7.87 -47.07 57.56
N ILE A 12 -6.64 -47.61 57.60
CA ILE A 12 -5.48 -46.99 56.96
C ILE A 12 -5.65 -47.00 55.43
N ILE A 13 -6.08 -48.10 54.82
CA ILE A 13 -6.31 -48.18 53.36
C ILE A 13 -7.40 -47.20 52.90
N SER A 14 -8.47 -47.02 53.67
CA SER A 14 -9.52 -46.03 53.35
C SER A 14 -9.05 -44.58 53.51
N ILE A 15 -8.12 -44.30 54.42
CA ILE A 15 -7.55 -42.95 54.59
C ILE A 15 -6.54 -42.64 53.47
N THR A 16 -5.70 -43.60 53.04
CA THR A 16 -4.78 -43.39 51.91
C THR A 16 -5.51 -43.25 50.58
N ALA A 17 -6.67 -43.92 50.41
CA ALA A 17 -7.52 -43.76 49.23
C ALA A 17 -8.23 -42.39 49.18
N ALA A 18 -8.52 -41.78 50.33
CA ALA A 18 -9.11 -40.43 50.40
C ALA A 18 -8.09 -39.32 50.09
N ILE A 19 -6.82 -39.50 50.47
CA ILE A 19 -5.76 -38.50 50.22
C ILE A 19 -5.27 -38.53 48.76
N ALA A 20 -5.44 -39.65 48.05
CA ALA A 20 -5.08 -39.77 46.63
C ALA A 20 -6.09 -39.11 45.67
N ALA A 21 -7.27 -38.70 46.15
CA ALA A 21 -8.32 -38.11 45.30
C ALA A 21 -8.21 -36.59 45.12
N ASP A 22 -7.39 -35.89 45.91
CA ASP A 22 -7.31 -34.42 45.88
C ASP A 22 -6.22 -33.83 44.96
N SER A 23 -5.42 -34.67 44.29
CA SER A 23 -4.31 -34.19 43.45
C SER A 23 -4.66 -33.95 41.97
N CYS A 24 -5.93 -34.02 41.60
CA CYS A 24 -6.39 -33.74 40.22
C CYS A 24 -7.51 -32.68 40.19
N SER A 25 -7.40 -31.62 41.00
CA SER A 25 -8.01 -30.34 40.67
C SER A 25 -6.95 -29.43 40.04
N GLY A 26 -6.40 -29.89 38.91
CA GLY A 26 -5.77 -28.99 37.95
C GLY A 26 -6.85 -28.08 37.40
N ALA A 27 -7.20 -27.04 38.17
CA ALA A 27 -7.79 -25.83 37.63
C ALA A 27 -6.73 -25.23 36.70
N GLY A 28 -6.62 -25.82 35.50
CA GLY A 28 -5.98 -25.18 34.38
C GLY A 28 -6.61 -23.82 34.29
N ASN A 29 -5.78 -22.79 34.38
CA ASN A 29 -6.21 -21.41 34.25
C ASN A 29 -6.67 -21.27 32.79
N ASP A 30 -7.91 -21.70 32.52
CA ASP A 30 -8.59 -21.72 31.23
C ASP A 30 -9.10 -20.32 30.92
N SER A 31 -8.28 -19.31 31.25
CA SER A 31 -8.45 -17.96 30.77
C SER A 31 -8.22 -18.03 29.26
N ALA A 32 -9.29 -18.27 28.51
CA ALA A 32 -9.30 -18.19 27.07
C ALA A 32 -8.71 -16.83 26.69
N VAL A 33 -7.44 -16.83 26.27
CA VAL A 33 -6.77 -15.62 25.81
C VAL A 33 -7.45 -15.28 24.48
N PRO A 34 -8.02 -14.08 24.32
CA PRO A 34 -8.61 -13.69 23.04
C PRO A 34 -7.56 -13.83 21.95
N LYS A 35 -7.94 -14.44 20.83
CA LYS A 35 -7.07 -14.53 19.66
C LYS A 35 -6.67 -13.11 19.26
N PRO A 36 -5.42 -12.88 18.81
CA PRO A 36 -5.02 -11.59 18.28
C PRO A 36 -6.00 -11.15 17.19
N GLU A 37 -6.38 -9.88 17.19
CA GLU A 37 -7.20 -9.32 16.12
C GLU A 37 -6.46 -9.48 14.78
N GLY A 38 -7.10 -10.17 13.84
CA GLY A 38 -6.59 -10.31 12.48
C GLY A 38 -7.05 -9.16 11.62
N TRP A 39 -6.12 -8.35 11.12
CA TRP A 39 -6.44 -7.32 10.13
C TRP A 39 -6.76 -7.96 8.77
N PRO A 40 -7.73 -7.44 8.01
CA PRO A 40 -8.03 -7.91 6.65
C PRO A 40 -6.77 -7.86 5.77
N ARG A 41 -6.52 -8.94 5.02
CA ARG A 41 -5.45 -8.94 4.01
C ARG A 41 -5.91 -8.11 2.81
N ILE A 42 -5.11 -7.11 2.44
CA ILE A 42 -5.32 -6.34 1.21
C ILE A 42 -4.95 -7.23 0.02
N GLU A 43 -5.89 -7.44 -0.89
CA GLU A 43 -5.62 -8.08 -2.18
C GLU A 43 -4.79 -7.13 -3.05
N LEU A 44 -3.73 -7.64 -3.67
CA LEU A 44 -2.84 -6.85 -4.53
C LEU A 44 -3.06 -7.25 -5.98
N PRO A 45 -3.00 -6.31 -6.94
CA PRO A 45 -3.01 -6.64 -8.36
C PRO A 45 -1.78 -7.49 -8.73
N GLY A 46 -1.88 -8.15 -9.88
CA GLY A 46 -0.77 -8.83 -10.53
C GLY A 46 0.37 -7.87 -10.90
N ARG A 47 1.42 -8.44 -11.50
CA ARG A 47 2.63 -7.69 -11.90
C ARG A 47 2.76 -7.51 -13.43
N ASN A 48 1.71 -7.83 -14.18
CA ASN A 48 1.71 -7.67 -15.63
C ASN A 48 1.32 -6.24 -15.98
N HIS A 49 1.84 -5.75 -17.11
CA HIS A 49 1.54 -4.41 -17.61
C HIS A 49 0.99 -4.49 -19.04
N SER A 50 0.02 -3.62 -19.32
CA SER A 50 -0.58 -3.41 -20.63
C SER A 50 -0.11 -2.09 -21.22
N ILE A 51 0.03 -2.06 -22.55
CA ILE A 51 0.48 -0.88 -23.30
C ILE A 51 -0.73 -0.02 -23.67
N HIS A 52 -0.59 1.28 -23.45
CA HIS A 52 -1.54 2.33 -23.83
C HIS A 52 -0.81 3.44 -24.58
N THR A 53 -1.52 4.18 -25.43
CA THR A 53 -0.91 5.26 -26.23
C THR A 53 -1.66 6.57 -26.02
N ALA A 54 -0.91 7.62 -25.68
CA ALA A 54 -1.42 8.99 -25.52
C ALA A 54 -0.63 9.93 -26.44
N GLY A 55 -1.18 10.24 -27.62
CA GLY A 55 -0.43 10.96 -28.64
C GLY A 55 0.85 10.18 -29.03
N PRO A 56 2.06 10.78 -28.96
CA PRO A 56 3.30 10.09 -29.26
C PRO A 56 3.84 9.23 -28.11
N ALA A 57 3.29 9.34 -26.89
CA ALA A 57 3.81 8.65 -25.72
C ALA A 57 3.21 7.24 -25.59
N THR A 58 4.07 6.27 -25.27
CA THR A 58 3.69 4.92 -24.86
C THR A 58 3.68 4.84 -23.34
N LEU A 59 2.56 4.41 -22.76
CA LEU A 59 2.34 4.34 -21.32
C LEU A 59 2.06 2.89 -20.93
N MET A 60 2.75 2.39 -19.92
CA MET A 60 2.54 1.03 -19.41
C MET A 60 1.87 1.08 -18.04
N PHE A 61 0.66 0.52 -17.96
CA PHE A 61 -0.12 0.44 -16.72
C PHE A 61 -0.32 -1.01 -16.31
N ASN A 62 -0.54 -1.25 -15.02
CA ASN A 62 -0.88 -2.58 -14.53
C ASN A 62 -2.07 -3.17 -15.31
N SER A 63 -1.99 -4.42 -15.72
CA SER A 63 -3.04 -5.09 -16.49
C SER A 63 -4.35 -5.26 -15.71
N ASP A 64 -4.30 -5.23 -14.38
CA ASP A 64 -5.48 -5.32 -13.53
C ASP A 64 -6.09 -3.95 -13.20
N ALA A 65 -5.49 -2.85 -13.70
CA ALA A 65 -6.00 -1.51 -13.49
C ALA A 65 -6.98 -1.09 -14.59
N ASP A 66 -8.02 -0.35 -14.20
CA ASP A 66 -8.93 0.31 -15.13
C ASP A 66 -8.33 1.66 -15.54
N VAL A 67 -8.12 1.83 -16.85
CA VAL A 67 -7.49 3.03 -17.43
C VAL A 67 -8.50 3.78 -18.29
N SER A 68 -8.78 5.03 -17.93
CA SER A 68 -9.61 5.95 -18.70
C SER A 68 -8.75 7.09 -19.23
N MET A 69 -8.80 7.34 -20.54
CA MET A 69 -7.99 8.35 -21.23
C MET A 69 -8.88 9.28 -22.01
N GLN A 70 -8.69 10.58 -21.82
CA GLN A 70 -9.43 11.61 -22.53
C GLN A 70 -8.47 12.68 -23.07
N GLN A 71 -8.47 12.84 -24.39
CA GLN A 71 -7.82 13.98 -25.02
C GLN A 71 -8.64 15.26 -24.82
N LYS A 72 -7.97 16.35 -24.48
CA LYS A 72 -8.55 17.67 -24.27
C LYS A 72 -8.28 18.61 -25.46
N ALA A 73 -8.97 19.74 -25.46
CA ALA A 73 -8.91 20.73 -26.55
C ALA A 73 -7.51 21.34 -26.74
N ASP A 74 -6.70 21.40 -25.68
CA ASP A 74 -5.30 21.84 -25.70
C ASP A 74 -4.32 20.72 -26.10
N ALA A 75 -4.82 19.62 -26.66
CA ALA A 75 -4.10 18.40 -27.00
C ALA A 75 -3.45 17.67 -25.80
N SER A 76 -3.72 18.10 -24.56
CA SER A 76 -3.33 17.32 -23.38
C SER A 76 -4.18 16.06 -23.25
N TRP A 77 -3.62 15.04 -22.60
CA TRP A 77 -4.34 13.82 -22.23
C TRP A 77 -4.53 13.78 -20.73
N TRP A 78 -5.78 13.66 -20.29
CA TRP A 78 -6.11 13.33 -18.90
C TRP A 78 -6.29 11.84 -18.80
N ILE A 79 -5.55 11.22 -17.89
CA ILE A 79 -5.52 9.78 -17.70
C ILE A 79 -5.88 9.51 -16.25
N THR A 80 -6.89 8.69 -16.04
CA THR A 80 -7.34 8.25 -14.72
C THR A 80 -7.15 6.75 -14.64
N VAL A 81 -6.42 6.31 -13.63
CA VAL A 81 -6.13 4.90 -13.40
C VAL A 81 -6.65 4.51 -12.02
N THR A 82 -7.49 3.49 -11.98
CA THR A 82 -8.05 2.94 -10.73
C THR A 82 -7.72 1.46 -10.63
N TYR A 83 -7.56 0.96 -9.41
CA TYR A 83 -7.31 -0.45 -9.15
C TYR A 83 -8.56 -1.04 -8.49
N PRO A 84 -9.23 -2.03 -9.10
CA PRO A 84 -10.43 -2.65 -8.52
C PRO A 84 -10.21 -3.21 -7.10
N GLN A 85 -8.98 -3.62 -6.78
CA GLN A 85 -8.58 -4.16 -5.48
C GLN A 85 -8.47 -3.09 -4.39
N PHE A 86 -8.32 -1.81 -4.77
CA PHE A 86 -8.09 -0.71 -3.83
C PHE A 86 -9.31 0.20 -3.79
N SER A 87 -10.00 0.22 -2.65
CA SER A 87 -11.06 1.20 -2.43
C SER A 87 -10.48 2.61 -2.33
N ASN A 88 -11.12 3.58 -2.98
CA ASN A 88 -10.83 5.01 -2.86
C ASN A 88 -9.39 5.41 -3.24
N ALA A 89 -8.83 4.75 -4.24
CA ALA A 89 -7.47 4.95 -4.72
C ALA A 89 -7.49 5.26 -6.21
N THR A 90 -7.02 6.45 -6.59
CA THR A 90 -7.04 6.90 -7.98
C THR A 90 -5.73 7.58 -8.34
N LEU A 91 -5.07 7.10 -9.39
CA LEU A 91 -3.93 7.78 -10.00
C LEU A 91 -4.43 8.70 -11.10
N TYR A 92 -4.15 10.00 -10.95
CA TYR A 92 -4.42 11.00 -11.97
C TYR A 92 -3.13 11.39 -12.66
N LEU A 93 -3.08 11.28 -13.98
CA LEU A 93 -1.98 11.75 -14.80
C LEU A 93 -2.48 12.76 -15.83
N THR A 94 -1.60 13.69 -16.17
CA THR A 94 -1.77 14.63 -17.27
C THR A 94 -0.52 14.61 -18.12
N LEU A 95 -0.68 14.24 -19.39
CA LEU A 95 0.34 14.38 -20.42
C LEU A 95 0.04 15.64 -21.22
N SER A 96 0.90 16.65 -21.11
CA SER A 96 0.76 17.93 -21.80
C SER A 96 1.82 18.06 -22.89
N PRO A 97 1.46 18.42 -24.13
CA PRO A 97 2.44 18.92 -25.09
C PRO A 97 3.06 20.22 -24.54
N ALA A 98 4.37 20.38 -24.72
CA ALA A 98 5.11 21.54 -24.21
C ALA A 98 6.26 21.90 -25.14
N GLY A 99 6.39 23.19 -25.46
CA GLY A 99 7.54 23.68 -26.22
C GLY A 99 8.81 23.69 -25.36
N ARG A 100 9.99 23.61 -26.01
CA ARG A 100 11.30 23.61 -25.32
C ARG A 100 11.47 24.79 -24.37
N GLN A 101 10.96 25.98 -24.71
CA GLN A 101 11.05 27.15 -23.84
C GLN A 101 10.11 27.08 -22.62
N GLU A 102 9.04 26.29 -22.69
CA GLU A 102 7.98 26.22 -21.67
C GLU A 102 8.20 25.08 -20.68
N ILE A 103 8.87 24.00 -21.10
CA ILE A 103 9.13 22.80 -20.28
C ILE A 103 9.68 23.16 -18.91
N SER A 104 10.72 24.01 -18.83
CA SER A 104 11.33 24.37 -17.54
C SER A 104 10.34 25.07 -16.61
N ALA A 105 9.50 25.97 -17.13
CA ALA A 105 8.49 26.67 -16.34
C ALA A 105 7.39 25.71 -15.84
N ILE A 106 6.93 24.80 -16.71
CA ILE A 106 5.93 23.77 -16.35
C ILE A 106 6.51 22.85 -15.28
N MET A 107 7.71 22.30 -15.49
CA MET A 107 8.38 21.40 -14.56
C MET A 107 8.55 22.05 -13.18
N ASN A 108 9.00 23.30 -13.14
CA ASN A 108 9.17 24.03 -11.88
C ASN A 108 7.84 24.25 -11.16
N ASN A 109 6.77 24.64 -11.89
CA ASN A 109 5.45 24.79 -11.27
C ASN A 109 4.90 23.46 -10.73
N ARG A 110 5.12 22.35 -11.44
CA ARG A 110 4.69 21.02 -10.98
C ARG A 110 5.49 20.57 -9.76
N ARG A 111 6.80 20.80 -9.73
CA ARG A 111 7.65 20.47 -8.58
C ARG A 111 7.27 21.26 -7.33
N GLU A 112 7.01 22.57 -7.49
CA GLU A 112 6.49 23.41 -6.38
C GLU A 112 5.19 22.85 -5.81
N ARG A 113 4.25 22.40 -6.67
CA ARG A 113 3.01 21.76 -6.20
C ARG A 113 3.28 20.44 -5.47
N MET A 114 4.22 19.63 -5.94
CA MET A 114 4.61 18.38 -5.27
C MET A 114 5.19 18.66 -3.88
N GLU A 115 6.01 19.70 -3.75
CA GLU A 115 6.56 20.16 -2.47
C GLU A 115 5.44 20.66 -1.53
N LEU A 116 4.51 21.48 -2.01
CA LEU A 116 3.36 21.93 -1.23
C LEU A 116 2.49 20.76 -0.74
N ASN A 117 2.25 19.76 -1.61
CA ASN A 117 1.50 18.55 -1.26
C ASN A 117 2.21 17.69 -0.20
N SER A 118 3.54 17.72 -0.15
CA SER A 118 4.31 17.03 0.91
C SER A 118 4.12 17.65 2.29
N GLY A 119 3.75 18.94 2.36
CA GLY A 119 3.59 19.67 3.62
C GLY A 119 4.87 19.71 4.48
N GLY A 120 6.05 19.57 3.87
CA GLY A 120 7.33 19.49 4.57
C GLY A 120 7.63 18.13 5.21
N ALA A 121 6.80 17.11 4.95
CA ALA A 121 7.09 15.75 5.36
C ALA A 121 8.32 15.19 4.62
N THR A 122 8.95 14.16 5.18
CA THR A 122 10.08 13.50 4.52
C THR A 122 9.62 12.81 3.24
N THR A 123 10.17 13.28 2.12
CA THR A 123 9.90 12.75 0.77
C THR A 123 11.16 12.12 0.20
N VAL A 124 11.02 10.93 -0.36
CA VAL A 124 12.07 10.26 -1.15
C VAL A 124 11.87 10.60 -2.61
N ILE A 125 12.89 11.17 -3.25
CA ILE A 125 12.89 11.44 -4.70
C ILE A 125 13.73 10.39 -5.40
N THR A 126 13.15 9.75 -6.41
CA THR A 126 13.85 8.85 -7.34
C THR A 126 13.92 9.53 -8.70
N GLU A 127 15.13 9.75 -9.20
CA GLU A 127 15.38 10.31 -10.53
C GLU A 127 15.86 9.20 -11.48
N LEU A 128 15.39 9.23 -12.73
CA LEU A 128 15.83 8.29 -13.76
C LEU A 128 15.66 8.87 -15.17
N THR A 129 16.40 8.30 -16.11
CA THR A 129 16.15 8.49 -17.54
C THR A 129 15.44 7.24 -18.08
N SER A 130 14.32 7.43 -18.78
CA SER A 130 13.53 6.33 -19.34
C SER A 130 14.14 5.73 -20.61
N ALA A 131 13.62 4.59 -21.07
CA ALA A 131 14.05 3.96 -22.32
C ALA A 131 13.85 4.85 -23.56
N GLY A 132 12.82 5.69 -23.56
CA GLY A 132 12.49 6.71 -24.56
C GLY A 132 13.17 8.06 -24.33
N ASN A 133 14.17 8.14 -23.44
CA ASN A 133 14.93 9.35 -23.10
C ASN A 133 14.12 10.47 -22.41
N TRP A 134 13.11 10.11 -21.62
CA TRP A 134 12.46 11.06 -20.72
C TRP A 134 13.30 11.25 -19.45
N HIS A 135 13.38 12.48 -18.97
CA HIS A 135 13.88 12.79 -17.63
C HIS A 135 12.73 12.69 -16.64
N CYS A 136 12.85 11.81 -15.65
CA CYS A 136 11.76 11.41 -14.77
C CYS A 136 12.12 11.59 -13.29
N GLU A 137 11.14 12.01 -12.50
CA GLU A 137 11.15 12.14 -11.05
C GLU A 137 9.94 11.43 -10.46
N LEU A 138 10.15 10.62 -9.44
CA LEU A 138 9.11 10.00 -8.62
C LEU A 138 9.32 10.43 -7.17
N ALA A 139 8.33 11.10 -6.59
CA ALA A 139 8.32 11.52 -5.21
C ALA A 139 7.42 10.61 -4.36
N GLU A 140 7.98 10.04 -3.30
CA GLU A 140 7.26 9.20 -2.34
C GLU A 140 7.27 9.87 -0.96
N THR A 141 6.11 10.30 -0.48
CA THR A 141 5.91 10.88 0.86
C THR A 141 5.11 9.89 1.71
N ARG A 142 5.81 8.97 2.38
CA ARG A 142 5.21 7.79 3.06
C ARG A 142 4.19 8.14 4.15
N THR A 143 4.30 9.32 4.75
CA THR A 143 3.38 9.79 5.80
C THR A 143 2.17 10.53 5.25
N SER A 144 2.14 10.85 3.95
CA SER A 144 0.99 11.51 3.32
C SER A 144 -0.14 10.52 3.12
N LEU A 145 -1.35 10.91 3.54
CA LEU A 145 -2.57 10.11 3.39
C LEU A 145 -3.42 10.55 2.19
N THR A 146 -3.04 11.63 1.50
CA THR A 146 -3.79 12.18 0.37
C THR A 146 -3.07 11.97 -0.96
N THR A 147 -1.76 12.27 -1.01
CA THR A 147 -0.95 12.17 -2.23
C THR A 147 0.44 11.55 -1.94
N PRO A 148 0.49 10.28 -1.49
CA PRO A 148 1.75 9.66 -1.08
C PRO A 148 2.74 9.42 -2.20
N VAL A 149 2.29 9.38 -3.46
CA VAL A 149 3.16 9.20 -4.63
C VAL A 149 2.82 10.24 -5.68
N GLN A 150 3.83 10.93 -6.20
CA GLN A 150 3.69 11.89 -7.29
C GLN A 150 4.79 11.66 -8.31
N LEU A 151 4.52 11.90 -9.59
CA LEU A 151 5.51 11.80 -10.66
C LEU A 151 5.56 13.05 -11.52
N LEU A 152 6.72 13.25 -12.12
CA LEU A 152 6.96 14.27 -13.12
C LEU A 152 7.96 13.71 -14.13
N ALA A 153 7.68 13.83 -15.42
CA ALA A 153 8.58 13.41 -16.47
C ALA A 153 8.50 14.34 -17.67
N THR A 154 9.60 14.49 -18.40
CA THR A 154 9.63 15.34 -19.60
C THR A 154 10.60 14.80 -20.65
N ASP A 155 10.22 14.94 -21.91
CA ASP A 155 11.08 14.75 -23.07
C ASP A 155 11.30 16.10 -23.79
N SER A 156 11.59 16.07 -25.09
CA SER A 156 11.79 17.30 -25.87
C SER A 156 10.51 18.07 -26.24
N ALA A 157 9.32 17.48 -26.05
CA ALA A 157 8.06 18.00 -26.61
C ALA A 157 6.85 17.85 -25.67
N SER A 158 7.02 17.22 -24.50
CA SER A 158 5.94 16.84 -23.60
C SER A 158 6.38 16.89 -22.14
N VAL A 159 5.40 17.07 -21.27
CA VAL A 159 5.52 16.91 -19.82
C VAL A 159 4.41 15.96 -19.36
N LEU A 160 4.78 14.88 -18.68
CA LEU A 160 3.88 14.02 -17.94
C LEU A 160 3.95 14.40 -16.46
N SER A 161 2.81 14.66 -15.84
CA SER A 161 2.73 14.90 -14.39
C SER A 161 1.62 14.05 -13.79
N GLY A 162 1.76 13.67 -12.53
CA GLY A 162 0.75 12.83 -11.90
C GLY A 162 0.83 12.73 -10.39
N ALA A 163 -0.30 12.38 -9.80
CA ALA A 163 -0.42 12.16 -8.37
C ALA A 163 -1.33 10.97 -8.09
N PHE A 164 -0.89 10.09 -7.19
CA PHE A 164 -1.69 9.03 -6.65
C PHE A 164 -2.52 9.57 -5.48
N TYR A 165 -3.83 9.67 -5.68
CA TYR A 165 -4.77 10.20 -4.72
C TYR A 165 -5.44 9.09 -3.91
N LEU A 166 -5.51 9.29 -2.60
CA LEU A 166 -6.19 8.41 -1.65
C LEU A 166 -7.29 9.19 -0.94
N ASP A 167 -8.51 8.66 -0.96
CA ASP A 167 -9.66 9.18 -0.20
C ASP A 167 -9.98 8.24 0.97
N LEU A 168 -9.32 8.51 2.10
CA LEU A 168 -9.34 7.63 3.27
C LEU A 168 -10.20 8.21 4.40
N PRO A 169 -10.91 7.35 5.16
CA PRO A 169 -11.61 7.78 6.35
C PRO A 169 -10.68 8.48 7.36
N ALA A 170 -11.24 9.42 8.12
CA ALA A 170 -10.53 10.07 9.21
C ALA A 170 -9.98 9.04 10.21
N GLY A 171 -8.73 9.21 10.63
CA GLY A 171 -8.05 8.29 11.55
C GLY A 171 -7.33 7.12 10.88
N SER A 172 -7.33 7.03 9.54
CA SER A 172 -6.51 6.05 8.82
C SER A 172 -5.03 6.22 9.13
N SER A 173 -4.31 5.11 9.32
CA SER A 173 -2.86 5.14 9.59
C SER A 173 -2.06 4.91 8.30
N PRO A 174 -0.90 5.58 8.12
CA PRO A 174 -0.02 5.34 6.97
C PRO A 174 0.44 3.89 6.85
N ASP A 175 0.64 3.19 7.97
CA ASP A 175 1.08 1.80 7.96
C ASP A 175 0.00 0.85 7.42
N SER A 176 -1.28 1.16 7.66
CA SER A 176 -2.42 0.37 7.14
C SER A 176 -2.49 0.40 5.61
N ILE A 177 -2.10 1.51 4.98
CA ILE A 177 -2.16 1.68 3.51
C ILE A 177 -0.84 1.42 2.81
N ALA A 178 0.24 1.17 3.56
CA ALA A 178 1.58 1.02 2.99
C ALA A 178 1.69 -0.02 1.85
N PRO A 179 0.97 -1.16 1.87
CA PRO A 179 0.96 -2.09 0.73
C PRO A 179 0.37 -1.50 -0.56
N ILE A 180 -0.67 -0.67 -0.44
CA ILE A 180 -1.32 0.01 -1.57
C ILE A 180 -0.35 1.04 -2.16
N VAL A 181 0.20 1.90 -1.30
CA VAL A 181 1.16 2.93 -1.69
C VAL A 181 2.36 2.32 -2.41
N ARG A 182 2.97 1.26 -1.86
CA ARG A 182 4.11 0.59 -2.49
C ARG A 182 3.77 -0.01 -3.85
N THR A 183 2.59 -0.62 -3.98
CA THR A 183 2.15 -1.22 -5.24
C THR A 183 2.03 -0.16 -6.33
N VAL A 184 1.31 0.93 -6.06
CA VAL A 184 1.12 2.00 -7.04
C VAL A 184 2.43 2.72 -7.33
N ARG A 185 3.29 2.90 -6.32
CA ARG A 185 4.64 3.46 -6.47
C ARG A 185 5.49 2.63 -7.41
N ASP A 186 5.48 1.31 -7.27
CA ASP A 186 6.24 0.41 -8.14
C ASP A 186 5.67 0.38 -9.57
N ASP A 187 4.36 0.46 -9.74
CA ASP A 187 3.72 0.58 -11.07
C ASP A 187 4.05 1.92 -11.75
N MET A 188 4.03 3.03 -11.00
CA MET A 188 4.45 4.34 -11.50
C MET A 188 5.93 4.32 -11.88
N LEU A 189 6.79 3.68 -11.09
CA LEU A 189 8.20 3.52 -11.44
C LEU A 189 8.38 2.66 -12.70
N TYR A 190 7.56 1.62 -12.89
CA TYR A 190 7.55 0.81 -14.10
C TYR A 190 7.13 1.63 -15.32
N LEU A 191 6.07 2.44 -15.19
CA LEU A 191 5.65 3.38 -16.22
C LEU A 191 6.82 4.30 -16.61
N LEU A 192 7.43 4.97 -15.63
CA LEU A 192 8.50 5.93 -15.87
C LEU A 192 9.73 5.31 -16.55
N LYS A 193 10.07 4.05 -16.24
CA LYS A 193 11.18 3.34 -16.88
C LYS A 193 10.92 3.05 -18.37
N ASN A 194 9.67 2.88 -18.75
CA ASN A 194 9.26 2.46 -20.10
C ASN A 194 8.66 3.59 -20.95
N LEU A 195 8.63 4.83 -20.44
CA LEU A 195 8.38 6.03 -21.24
C LEU A 195 9.39 6.19 -22.37
#